data_AF-A0A336MJN3-F1
#
_entry.id   AF-A0A336MJN3-F1
#
_cell.length_a   1.000
_cell.length_b   1.000
_cell.length_c   1.000
_cell.angle_alpha   90.00
_cell.angle_beta   90.00
_cell.angle_gamma   90.00
#
_symmetry.space_group_name_H-M   'P 1'
#
loop_
_entity.id
_entity.type
_entity.pdbx_description
1 polymer ?
#
loop_
_entity_poly.entity_id
_entity_poly.type
_entity_poly.pdbx_seq_one_letter_code
_entity_poly.pdbx_strand_id
1 'polypeptide(L)'
;MIDNNFKILSGTQFEGDMDGWYGPEGDRNVSSYDIKSVIQSKTGVELKKLGFMPNFHQIKTLRQNSTVKCTERNETDIPCNPLIEHCLFDIITDPCERNNIANQYPDILNTLLAKIENYRQSAVPARNKNRDFRGNPRFWDWTWTNFGDYLKDEL
;
A
#
# COMPACT_ATOMS: atom_id res chain seq x y z
N MET A 1 -1.00 -1.26 -10.72
CA MET A 1 0.43 -1.36 -11.14
C MET A 1 1.00 0.05 -11.23
N ILE A 2 2.28 0.26 -10.93
CA ILE A 2 2.97 1.56 -11.08
C ILE A 2 4.11 1.39 -12.08
N ASP A 3 4.27 2.37 -12.97
CA ASP A 3 5.39 2.48 -13.91
C ASP A 3 5.78 3.95 -14.06
N ASN A 4 7.02 4.28 -13.74
CA ASN A 4 7.46 5.66 -13.55
C ASN A 4 6.53 6.41 -12.59
N ASN A 5 5.90 7.48 -13.07
CA ASN A 5 5.02 8.34 -12.31
C ASN A 5 3.55 7.91 -12.40
N PHE A 6 3.20 6.89 -13.18
CA PHE A 6 1.81 6.55 -13.44
C PHE A 6 1.39 5.28 -12.71
N LYS A 7 0.25 5.36 -12.02
CA LYS A 7 -0.43 4.21 -11.43
C LYS A 7 -1.72 3.92 -12.17
N ILE A 8 -1.92 2.65 -12.53
CA ILE A 8 -3.20 2.14 -13.01
C ILE A 8 -3.91 1.33 -11.91
N LEU A 9 -5.21 1.57 -11.75
CA LEU A 9 -6.15 0.68 -11.07
C LEU A 9 -7.01 -0.02 -12.12
N SER A 10 -6.99 -1.35 -12.07
CA SER A 10 -7.67 -2.21 -13.05
C SER A 10 -8.35 -3.36 -12.33
N GLY A 11 -9.68 -3.30 -12.24
CA GLY A 11 -10.49 -4.20 -11.44
C GLY A 11 -10.68 -3.72 -10.00
N THR A 12 -11.51 -4.45 -9.26
CA THR A 12 -12.00 -4.08 -7.93
C THR A 12 -11.51 -5.05 -6.84
N GLN A 13 -11.51 -4.59 -5.59
CA GLN A 13 -11.40 -5.42 -4.40
C GLN A 13 -12.70 -5.33 -3.58
N PHE A 14 -13.25 -6.50 -3.24
CA PHE A 14 -14.51 -6.61 -2.48
C PHE A 14 -15.65 -5.77 -3.08
N GLU A 15 -15.83 -5.85 -4.41
CA GLU A 15 -16.92 -5.17 -5.14
C GLU A 15 -17.02 -3.65 -4.91
N GLY A 16 -15.89 -2.99 -4.66
CA GLY A 16 -15.80 -1.54 -4.49
C GLY A 16 -15.40 -1.11 -3.10
N ASP A 17 -15.56 -1.97 -2.09
CA ASP A 17 -15.31 -1.63 -0.69
C ASP A 17 -13.85 -1.24 -0.43
N MET A 18 -12.92 -1.77 -1.24
CA MET A 18 -11.48 -1.57 -1.10
C MET A 18 -10.80 -0.91 -2.31
N ASP A 19 -11.56 -0.10 -3.07
CA ASP A 19 -11.06 0.58 -4.28
C ASP A 19 -10.58 2.02 -4.04
N GLY A 20 -10.69 2.51 -2.81
CA GLY A 20 -10.32 3.88 -2.43
C GLY A 20 -8.83 4.09 -2.17
N TRP A 21 -8.46 5.35 -1.97
CA TRP A 21 -7.18 5.73 -1.39
C TRP A 21 -7.28 5.71 0.14
N TYR A 22 -6.53 4.83 0.79
CA TYR A 22 -6.55 4.67 2.25
C TYR A 22 -5.44 5.45 2.97
N GLY A 23 -4.48 5.97 2.19
CA GLY A 23 -3.35 6.71 2.71
C GLY A 23 -2.41 5.90 3.60
N PRO A 24 -1.33 6.53 4.06
CA PRO A 24 -0.34 5.85 4.88
C PRO A 24 -0.77 5.80 6.36
N GLU A 25 -0.76 4.60 6.97
CA GLU A 25 -1.11 4.41 8.38
C GLU A 25 -0.16 5.15 9.37
N GLY A 26 -0.62 5.38 10.60
CA GLY A 26 0.16 5.89 11.73
C GLY A 26 0.22 7.43 11.85
N ASP A 27 0.81 7.92 12.95
CA ASP A 27 0.98 9.36 13.16
C ASP A 27 2.07 9.93 12.24
N ARG A 28 1.65 10.86 11.37
CA ARG A 28 2.51 11.53 10.38
C ARG A 28 2.90 12.94 10.81
N ASN A 29 2.53 13.36 12.01
CA ASN A 29 3.03 14.59 12.60
C ASN A 29 4.54 14.45 12.81
N VAL A 30 5.33 15.19 12.05
CA VAL A 30 6.79 15.16 12.16
C VAL A 30 7.24 15.52 13.59
N SER A 31 6.46 16.34 14.29
CA SER A 31 6.76 16.79 15.65
C SER A 31 6.50 15.72 16.71
N SER A 32 5.72 14.68 16.43
CA SER A 32 5.47 13.59 17.39
C SER A 32 6.51 12.47 17.33
N TYR A 33 7.35 12.45 16.30
CA TYR A 33 8.39 11.44 16.14
C TYR A 33 9.62 11.76 16.99
N ASP A 34 9.96 10.86 17.92
CA ASP A 34 11.15 11.03 18.78
C ASP A 34 12.45 10.70 18.03
N ILE A 35 12.99 11.71 17.34
CA ILE A 35 14.27 11.60 16.63
C ILE A 35 15.44 11.30 17.59
N LYS A 36 15.36 11.73 18.87
CA LYS A 36 16.43 11.46 19.83
C LYS A 36 16.51 9.96 20.12
N SER A 37 15.37 9.30 20.30
CA SER A 37 15.30 7.85 20.50
C SER A 37 15.95 7.06 19.34
N VAL A 38 15.80 7.54 18.10
CA VAL A 38 16.41 6.94 16.91
C VAL A 38 17.92 7.09 16.91
N ILE A 39 18.42 8.31 17.13
CA ILE A 39 19.87 8.61 17.17
C ILE A 39 20.56 7.87 18.32
N GLN A 40 19.89 7.74 19.46
CA GLN A 40 20.42 7.09 20.66
C GLN A 40 20.18 5.58 20.70
N SER A 41 19.42 5.03 19.74
CA SER A 41 19.23 3.59 19.61
C SER A 41 20.56 2.87 19.39
N LYS A 42 20.60 1.56 19.69
CA LYS A 42 21.79 0.72 19.42
C LYS A 42 22.26 0.87 17.96
N THR A 43 21.31 0.83 17.01
CA THR A 43 21.58 1.02 15.58
C THR A 43 22.11 2.42 15.28
N GLY A 44 21.52 3.47 15.87
CA GLY A 44 21.95 4.85 15.66
C GLY A 44 23.37 5.13 16.16
N VAL A 45 23.74 4.54 17.30
CA VAL A 45 25.09 4.63 17.86
C VAL A 45 26.12 3.96 16.94
N GLU A 46 25.84 2.76 16.41
CA GLU A 46 26.76 2.08 15.48
C GLU A 46 26.87 2.82 14.14
N LEU A 47 25.76 3.28 13.57
CA LEU A 47 25.77 4.08 12.33
C LEU A 47 26.57 5.38 12.51
N LYS A 48 26.54 5.98 13.70
CA LYS A 48 27.31 7.20 14.00
C LYS A 48 28.81 6.94 13.98
N LYS A 49 29.27 5.79 14.51
CA LYS A 49 30.70 5.41 14.46
C LYS A 49 31.19 5.24 13.03
N LEU A 50 30.32 4.74 12.14
CA LEU A 50 30.61 4.55 10.72
C LEU A 50 30.45 5.84 9.89
N GLY A 51 30.02 6.95 10.50
CA GLY A 51 29.77 8.21 9.78
C GLY A 51 28.51 8.21 8.91
N PHE A 52 27.62 7.21 9.06
CA PHE A 52 26.38 7.09 8.29
C PHE A 52 25.15 7.66 8.99
N MET A 53 25.21 7.98 10.29
CA MET A 53 24.06 8.47 11.02
C MET A 53 23.68 9.89 10.59
N PRO A 54 22.48 10.13 10.01
CA PRO A 54 22.04 11.47 9.68
C PRO A 54 21.83 12.29 10.96
N ASN A 55 22.10 13.59 10.89
CA ASN A 55 21.85 14.48 12.01
C ASN A 55 20.34 14.77 12.15
N PHE A 56 19.97 15.39 13.28
CA PHE A 56 18.58 15.69 13.62
C PHE A 56 17.84 16.43 12.50
N HIS A 57 18.47 17.44 11.89
CA HIS A 57 17.86 18.23 10.82
C HIS A 57 17.63 17.38 9.57
N GLN A 58 18.62 16.58 9.16
CA GLN A 58 18.48 15.66 8.02
C GLN A 58 17.32 14.69 8.24
N ILE A 59 17.22 14.07 9.42
CA ILE A 59 16.11 13.15 9.75
C ILE A 59 14.77 13.88 9.67
N LYS A 60 14.66 15.06 10.27
CA LYS A 60 13.43 15.86 10.26
C LYS A 60 13.01 16.21 8.84
N THR A 61 13.93 16.69 8.01
CA THR A 61 13.69 17.06 6.61
C THR A 61 13.29 15.84 5.78
N LEU A 62 13.98 14.71 5.92
CA LEU A 62 13.64 13.48 5.22
C LEU A 62 12.22 13.01 5.56
N ARG A 63 11.83 13.09 6.84
CA ARG A 63 10.46 12.76 7.27
C ARG A 63 9.43 13.72 6.69
N GLN A 64 9.70 15.02 6.73
CA GLN A 64 8.79 16.03 6.13
C GLN A 64 8.58 15.79 4.64
N ASN A 65 9.66 15.54 3.91
CA ASN A 65 9.60 15.30 2.46
C ASN A 65 8.92 13.96 2.11
N SER A 66 8.92 13.00 3.04
CA SER A 66 8.28 11.69 2.86
C SER A 66 6.82 11.66 3.34
N THR A 67 6.31 12.77 3.88
CA THR A 67 4.91 12.85 4.35
C THR A 67 4.02 13.35 3.23
N VAL A 68 3.14 12.47 2.73
CA VAL A 68 2.04 12.85 1.83
C VAL A 68 0.99 13.61 2.65
N LYS A 69 0.64 14.82 2.19
CA LYS A 69 -0.46 15.62 2.76
C LYS A 69 -1.53 15.81 1.69
N CYS A 70 -2.66 15.14 1.85
CA CYS A 70 -3.81 15.30 0.99
C CYS A 70 -4.71 16.40 1.53
N THR A 71 -5.16 17.31 0.66
CA THR A 71 -6.14 18.36 0.99
C THR A 71 -7.56 17.80 1.00
N GLU A 72 -8.61 18.60 0.98
CA GLU A 72 -9.96 18.09 0.64
C GLU A 72 -10.08 17.88 -0.87
N ARG A 73 -11.04 17.05 -1.29
CA ARG A 73 -11.28 16.72 -2.70
C ARG A 73 -11.84 17.95 -3.41
N ASN A 74 -11.35 18.24 -4.61
CA ASN A 74 -11.91 19.33 -5.41
C ASN A 74 -13.16 18.86 -6.16
N GLU A 75 -14.09 19.77 -6.40
CA GLU A 75 -15.31 19.49 -7.17
C GLU A 75 -15.01 19.06 -8.63
N THR A 76 -13.85 19.47 -9.15
CA THR A 76 -13.38 19.13 -10.50
C THR A 76 -12.68 17.78 -10.58
N ASP A 77 -12.42 17.10 -9.46
CA ASP A 77 -11.69 15.83 -9.44
C ASP A 77 -12.55 14.71 -10.02
N ILE A 78 -12.09 14.09 -11.13
CA ILE A 78 -12.81 13.01 -11.80
C ILE A 78 -12.73 11.74 -10.92
N PRO A 79 -13.86 11.19 -10.44
CA PRO A 79 -13.85 9.98 -9.62
C PRO A 79 -13.31 8.79 -10.38
N CYS A 80 -12.63 7.92 -9.65
CA CYS A 80 -12.30 6.58 -10.12
C CYS A 80 -13.39 5.60 -9.68
N ASN A 81 -13.94 4.84 -10.62
CA ASN A 81 -14.76 3.67 -10.35
C ASN A 81 -14.25 2.49 -11.18
N PRO A 82 -13.40 1.61 -10.62
CA PRO A 82 -12.75 0.55 -11.37
C PRO A 82 -13.67 -0.61 -11.74
N LEU A 83 -14.93 -0.62 -11.27
CA LEU A 83 -15.98 -1.51 -11.77
C LEU A 83 -16.53 -1.07 -13.13
N ILE A 84 -16.41 0.22 -13.47
CA ILE A 84 -16.95 0.80 -14.71
C ILE A 84 -15.82 0.97 -15.74
N GLU A 85 -14.70 1.57 -15.33
CA GLU A 85 -13.57 1.85 -16.21
C GLU A 85 -12.23 1.77 -15.47
N HIS A 86 -11.14 1.52 -16.20
CA HIS A 86 -9.81 1.58 -15.62
C HIS A 86 -9.47 3.02 -15.18
N CYS A 87 -8.76 3.16 -14.08
CA CYS A 87 -8.31 4.47 -13.60
C CYS A 87 -6.81 4.63 -13.78
N LEU A 88 -6.40 5.85 -14.09
CA LEU A 88 -5.00 6.24 -14.23
C LEU A 88 -4.75 7.47 -13.36
N PHE A 89 -3.63 7.48 -12.65
CA PHE A 89 -3.18 8.59 -11.81
C PHE A 89 -1.70 8.88 -12.05
N ASP A 90 -1.32 10.15 -12.03
CA ASP A 90 0.08 10.56 -11.89
C ASP A 90 0.38 10.72 -10.39
N ILE A 91 1.11 9.77 -9.81
CA ILE A 91 1.38 9.71 -8.36
C ILE A 91 2.37 10.77 -7.88
N ILE A 92 3.06 11.47 -8.79
CA ILE A 92 3.94 12.58 -8.42
C ILE A 92 3.11 13.85 -8.22
N THR A 93 2.15 14.12 -9.12
CA THR A 93 1.27 15.30 -9.01
C THR A 93 0.04 15.06 -8.16
N ASP A 94 -0.47 13.82 -8.11
CA ASP A 94 -1.64 13.37 -7.36
C ASP A 94 -1.31 12.10 -6.54
N PRO A 95 -0.51 12.23 -5.46
CA PRO A 95 -0.20 11.11 -4.57
C PRO A 95 -1.41 10.59 -3.79
N CYS A 96 -2.54 11.29 -3.89
CA CYS A 96 -3.80 11.00 -3.19
C CYS A 96 -4.81 10.26 -4.08
N GLU A 97 -4.48 10.04 -5.34
CA GLU A 97 -5.27 9.24 -6.31
C GLU A 97 -6.73 9.71 -6.43
N ARG A 98 -6.92 11.01 -6.61
CA ARG A 98 -8.24 11.65 -6.59
C ARG A 98 -8.81 11.93 -7.95
N ASN A 99 -7.94 12.18 -8.93
CA ASN A 99 -8.36 12.60 -10.25
C ASN A 99 -7.99 11.55 -11.29
N ASN A 100 -9.01 10.84 -11.79
CA ASN A 100 -8.82 9.88 -12.86
C ASN A 100 -8.47 10.58 -14.18
N ILE A 101 -7.25 10.38 -14.67
CA ILE A 101 -6.74 10.96 -15.92
C ILE A 101 -6.69 9.96 -17.09
N ALA A 102 -7.34 8.79 -16.96
CA ALA A 102 -7.27 7.71 -17.96
C ALA A 102 -7.72 8.17 -19.35
N ASN A 103 -8.81 8.93 -19.43
CA ASN A 103 -9.35 9.47 -20.69
C ASN A 103 -8.46 10.56 -21.30
N GLN A 104 -7.59 11.20 -20.51
CA GLN A 104 -6.66 12.23 -20.98
C GLN A 104 -5.38 11.62 -21.56
N TYR A 105 -4.97 10.44 -21.08
CA TYR A 105 -3.73 9.76 -21.48
C TYR A 105 -3.96 8.29 -21.88
N PRO A 106 -4.75 8.02 -22.93
CA PRO A 106 -5.10 6.66 -23.34
C PRO A 106 -3.87 5.82 -23.75
N ASP A 107 -2.84 6.44 -24.33
CA ASP A 107 -1.61 5.72 -24.72
C ASP A 107 -0.84 5.18 -23.51
N ILE A 108 -0.78 5.97 -22.43
CA ILE A 108 -0.15 5.57 -21.17
C ILE A 108 -0.97 4.44 -20.54
N LEU A 109 -2.30 4.61 -20.49
CA LEU A 109 -3.21 3.58 -19.99
C LEU A 109 -3.00 2.23 -20.72
N ASN A 110 -2.99 2.26 -22.06
CA ASN A 110 -2.81 1.07 -22.88
C ASN A 110 -1.43 0.42 -22.67
N THR A 111 -0.39 1.23 -22.51
CA THR A 111 0.96 0.73 -22.20
C THR A 111 0.97 -0.03 -20.87
N LEU A 112 0.31 0.50 -19.85
CA LEU A 112 0.23 -0.14 -18.54
C LEU A 112 -0.64 -1.40 -18.56
N LEU A 113 -1.76 -1.37 -19.29
CA LEU A 113 -2.61 -2.56 -19.50
C LEU A 113 -1.84 -3.68 -20.20
N ALA A 114 -1.05 -3.36 -21.24
CA ALA A 114 -0.22 -4.34 -21.93
C ALA A 114 0.85 -4.97 -21.00
N LYS A 115 1.45 -4.17 -20.11
CA LYS A 115 2.37 -4.67 -19.08
C LYS A 115 1.67 -5.59 -18.08
N ILE A 116 0.46 -5.23 -17.63
CA ILE A 116 -0.35 -6.11 -16.77
C ILE A 116 -0.61 -7.44 -17.47
N GLU A 117 -1.02 -7.42 -18.74
CA GLU A 117 -1.31 -8.64 -19.49
C GLU A 117 -0.05 -9.51 -19.67
N ASN A 118 1.11 -8.90 -19.90
CA ASN A 118 2.38 -9.64 -19.94
C ASN A 118 2.64 -10.38 -18.62
N TYR A 119 2.46 -9.72 -17.47
CA TYR A 119 2.62 -10.38 -16.17
C TYR A 119 1.59 -11.51 -15.93
N ARG A 120 0.37 -11.39 -16.46
CA ARG A 120 -0.67 -12.44 -16.34
C ARG A 120 -0.26 -13.73 -17.03
N GLN A 121 0.55 -13.68 -18.09
CA GLN A 121 0.99 -14.88 -18.81
C GLN A 121 1.83 -15.83 -17.95
N SER A 122 2.59 -15.30 -16.99
CA SER A 122 3.39 -16.09 -16.04
C SER A 122 2.81 -16.14 -14.63
N ALA A 123 1.59 -15.63 -14.43
CA ALA A 123 0.98 -15.57 -13.11
C ALA A 123 0.54 -16.98 -12.66
N VAL A 124 0.98 -17.38 -11.47
CA VAL A 124 0.46 -18.59 -10.82
C VAL A 124 -0.96 -18.33 -10.28
N PRO A 125 -1.84 -19.34 -10.21
CA PRO A 125 -3.17 -19.17 -9.62
C PRO A 125 -3.09 -18.64 -8.19
N ALA A 126 -4.04 -17.76 -7.83
CA ALA A 126 -4.15 -17.26 -6.47
C ALA A 126 -4.35 -18.42 -5.48
N ARG A 127 -3.64 -18.37 -4.35
CA ARG A 127 -3.70 -19.39 -3.29
C ARG A 127 -4.80 -19.13 -2.26
N ASN A 128 -5.71 -18.19 -2.53
CA ASN A 128 -6.83 -17.93 -1.65
C ASN A 128 -7.70 -19.20 -1.56
N LYS A 129 -7.70 -19.82 -0.39
CA LYS A 129 -8.61 -20.91 -0.05
C LYS A 129 -9.71 -20.35 0.83
N ASN A 130 -10.84 -21.05 0.85
CA ASN A 130 -11.88 -20.77 1.84
C ASN A 130 -11.29 -20.87 3.24
N ARG A 131 -11.85 -20.08 4.15
CA ARG A 131 -11.49 -20.11 5.57
C ARG A 131 -11.61 -21.55 6.09
N ASP A 132 -10.55 -22.08 6.68
CA ASP A 132 -10.60 -23.35 7.39
C ASP A 132 -11.15 -23.12 8.81
N PHE A 133 -12.37 -23.58 9.07
CA PHE A 133 -13.03 -23.38 10.36
C PHE A 133 -12.35 -24.14 11.50
N ARG A 134 -11.49 -25.13 11.22
CA ARG A 134 -10.69 -25.82 12.25
C ARG A 134 -9.71 -24.90 12.94
N GLY A 135 -9.29 -23.82 12.27
CA GLY A 135 -8.43 -22.79 12.87
C GLY A 135 -9.16 -21.78 13.76
N ASN A 136 -10.46 -21.94 14.02
CA ASN A 136 -11.21 -21.00 14.84
C ASN A 136 -10.70 -21.02 16.30
N PRO A 137 -10.24 -19.88 16.87
CA PRO A 137 -9.72 -19.81 18.24
C PRO A 137 -10.66 -20.36 19.32
N ARG A 138 -11.98 -20.41 19.08
CA ARG A 138 -12.94 -21.03 20.00
C ARG A 138 -12.62 -22.50 20.30
N PHE A 139 -11.93 -23.20 19.40
CA PHE A 139 -11.48 -24.58 19.59
C PHE A 139 -10.09 -24.69 20.24
N TRP A 140 -9.43 -23.58 20.52
CA TRP A 140 -8.02 -23.50 20.94
C TRP A 140 -7.82 -22.53 22.09
N ASP A 141 -8.66 -22.65 23.13
CA ASP A 141 -8.62 -21.78 24.33
C ASP A 141 -8.62 -20.28 24.01
N TRP A 142 -9.33 -19.89 22.95
CA TRP A 142 -9.40 -18.51 22.46
C TRP A 142 -8.06 -17.93 22.00
N THR A 143 -7.12 -18.80 21.63
CA THR A 143 -5.81 -18.43 21.10
C THR A 143 -5.69 -18.76 19.61
N TRP A 144 -4.83 -18.02 18.90
CA TRP A 144 -4.44 -18.37 17.55
C TRP A 144 -3.39 -19.47 17.59
N THR A 145 -3.61 -20.56 16.88
CA THR A 145 -2.70 -21.71 16.81
C THR A 145 -2.50 -22.17 15.37
N ASN A 146 -1.49 -22.99 15.12
CA ASN A 146 -1.39 -23.73 13.86
C ASN A 146 -2.57 -24.71 13.74
N PHE A 147 -3.22 -24.75 12.59
CA PHE A 147 -4.39 -25.59 12.34
C PHE A 147 -4.09 -26.60 11.23
N GLY A 148 -4.72 -27.78 11.31
CA GLY A 148 -4.51 -28.88 10.37
C GLY A 148 -3.54 -29.98 10.83
N ASP A 149 -2.79 -29.75 11.92
CA ASP A 149 -1.84 -30.75 12.46
C ASP A 149 -2.43 -31.62 13.59
N TYR A 150 -3.43 -31.09 14.31
CA TYR A 150 -3.94 -31.69 15.55
C TYR A 150 -5.31 -32.37 15.40
N LEU A 151 -6.16 -31.86 14.50
CA LEU A 151 -7.47 -32.44 14.22
C LEU A 151 -7.34 -33.34 12.99
N LYS A 152 -7.48 -34.66 13.17
CA LYS A 152 -7.62 -35.59 12.05
C LYS A 152 -9.00 -35.42 11.43
N ASP A 153 -9.10 -35.56 10.12
CA ASP A 153 -10.40 -35.62 9.46
C ASP A 153 -11.15 -36.85 10.01
N GLU A 154 -12.19 -36.64 10.81
CA GLU A 154 -13.17 -37.68 11.07
C GLU A 154 -13.96 -37.88 9.77
N LEU A 155 -13.84 -39.09 9.21
CA LEU A 155 -14.57 -39.56 8.03
C LEU A 155 -16.09 -39.49 8.22
#